data_AF-A0A6V7X6K6-F1
#
_entry.id   AF-A0A6V7X6K6-F1
#
_cell.length_a   1.000
_cell.length_b   1.000
_cell.length_c   1.000
_cell.angle_alpha   90.00
_cell.angle_beta   90.00
_cell.angle_gamma   90.00
#
_symmetry.space_group_name_H-M   'P 1'
#
loop_
_entity.id
_entity.type
_entity.pdbx_description
1 polymer ?
#
loop_
_entity_poly.entity_id
_entity_poly.type
_entity_poly.pdbx_seq_one_letter_code
_entity_poly.pdbx_strand_id
1 'polypeptide(L)'
;MSYKTVADSSQLKFAEKLVILNDRAVGMLTRIYNMKKACADPKSQPQFLNDKTLESAISYIVKRFPVIDIKRNSTVYLSINDMKGNIIKKLSLYYYTFVDLLDLKDAILQLFTAMDANQCRLNINQNLDLTTSFLNLVVNFCSLMILLSRVEDRKTVLGLYAAAYDILHTGSETSFPRLGQMIVDYEQPFKKLSEDLGLSYRVISSALESLKETYFRRNISAEQQRDSAMISLTANPRHMLYAAQTNTIACEYMSLDTMDRWIIFGVSLCPRLLSDPSLLQLFQKAMQHSLAVRLFRDETIFTFSMISTVLEPLKNQNKLLNELKEINILAIQTCGHLHAHRRHFFTYGIKRIVFIVGR
;
A
#
# COMPACT_ATOMS: atom_id res chain seq x y z
N MET A 1 39.74 -17.04 -9.00
CA MET A 1 38.28 -17.28 -9.00
C MET A 1 37.79 -17.10 -7.58
N SER A 2 37.18 -15.95 -7.27
CA SER A 2 36.60 -15.70 -5.95
C SER A 2 35.23 -16.37 -5.90
N TYR A 3 35.09 -17.42 -5.10
CA TYR A 3 33.79 -17.99 -4.77
C TYR A 3 33.03 -16.94 -3.97
N LYS A 4 32.12 -16.21 -4.62
CA LYS A 4 31.04 -15.53 -3.89
C LYS A 4 30.24 -16.65 -3.23
N THR A 5 30.49 -16.88 -1.95
CA THR A 5 29.63 -17.67 -1.09
C THR A 5 28.23 -17.05 -1.20
N VAL A 6 27.34 -17.72 -1.94
CA VAL A 6 25.91 -17.42 -1.88
C VAL A 6 25.57 -17.56 -0.41
N ALA A 7 25.15 -16.46 0.23
CA ALA A 7 24.79 -16.48 1.64
C ALA A 7 23.85 -17.66 1.88
N ASP A 8 24.15 -18.49 2.89
CA ASP A 8 23.29 -19.62 3.22
C ASP A 8 21.86 -19.12 3.40
N SER A 9 20.91 -19.78 2.72
CA SER A 9 19.49 -19.43 2.74
C SER A 9 18.94 -19.28 4.17
N SER A 10 19.49 -20.03 5.14
CA SER A 10 19.16 -19.97 6.56
C SER A 10 19.54 -18.63 7.22
N GLN A 11 20.52 -17.91 6.68
CA GLN A 11 21.04 -16.65 7.22
C GLN A 11 20.38 -15.40 6.61
N LEU A 12 19.42 -15.58 5.70
CA LEU A 12 18.76 -14.46 5.01
C LEU A 12 17.80 -13.66 5.91
N LYS A 13 17.37 -14.25 7.03
CA LYS A 13 16.55 -13.63 8.09
C LYS A 13 15.28 -12.97 7.56
N PHE A 14 14.56 -13.69 6.69
CA PHE A 14 13.36 -13.15 6.03
C PHE A 14 12.26 -12.81 7.03
N ALA A 15 12.04 -13.64 8.04
CA ALA A 15 11.03 -13.40 9.06
C ALA A 15 11.31 -12.11 9.83
N GLU A 16 12.55 -11.93 10.31
CA GLU A 16 12.96 -10.76 11.07
C GLU A 16 12.87 -9.48 10.24
N LYS A 17 13.33 -9.54 8.98
CA LYS A 17 13.23 -8.40 8.05
C LYS A 17 11.77 -8.04 7.78
N LEU A 18 10.90 -9.03 7.57
CA LEU A 18 9.47 -8.80 7.35
C LEU A 18 8.82 -8.14 8.56
N VAL A 19 9.12 -8.58 9.78
CA VAL A 19 8.58 -7.97 11.01
C VAL A 19 9.04 -6.52 11.15
N ILE A 20 10.35 -6.27 11.04
CA ILE A 20 10.94 -4.94 11.21
C ILE A 20 10.44 -3.97 10.13
N LEU A 21 10.41 -4.40 8.86
CA LEU A 21 10.00 -3.54 7.76
C LEU A 21 8.49 -3.26 7.77
N ASN A 22 7.65 -4.20 8.22
CA ASN A 22 6.22 -3.93 8.39
C ASN A 22 5.97 -2.87 9.45
N ASP A 23 6.61 -2.99 10.62
CA ASP A 23 6.48 -2.00 11.69
C ASP A 23 6.95 -0.61 11.22
N ARG A 24 8.12 -0.56 10.59
CA ARG A 24 8.67 0.68 10.02
C ARG A 24 7.76 1.27 8.94
N ALA A 25 7.14 0.44 8.10
CA ALA A 25 6.20 0.89 7.08
C ALA A 25 4.92 1.51 7.67
N VAL A 26 4.38 0.95 8.75
CA VAL A 26 3.22 1.53 9.46
C VAL A 26 3.59 2.86 10.12
N GLY A 27 4.77 2.93 10.75
CA GLY A 27 5.30 4.19 11.29
C GLY A 27 5.46 5.26 10.21
N MET A 28 5.99 4.88 9.04
CA MET A 28 6.16 5.79 7.92
C MET A 28 4.81 6.22 7.31
N LEU A 29 3.83 5.31 7.20
CA LEU A 29 2.47 5.64 6.75
C LEU A 29 1.87 6.72 7.65
N THR A 30 2.07 6.58 8.97
CA THR A 30 1.61 7.56 9.95
C THR A 30 2.27 8.93 9.75
N ARG A 31 3.58 8.97 9.55
CA ARG A 31 4.32 10.23 9.31
C ARG A 31 3.89 10.92 8.02
N ILE A 32 3.83 10.17 6.91
CA ILE A 32 3.41 10.71 5.61
C ILE A 32 1.94 11.15 5.64
N TYR A 33 1.07 10.40 6.30
CA TYR A 33 -0.33 10.78 6.49
C TYR A 33 -0.46 12.11 7.24
N ASN A 34 0.22 12.24 8.38
CA ASN A 34 0.16 13.47 9.18
C ASN A 34 0.74 14.66 8.40
N MET A 35 1.82 14.45 7.65
CA MET A 35 2.38 15.46 6.75
C MET A 35 1.39 15.89 5.68
N LYS A 36 0.73 14.93 5.00
CA LYS A 36 -0.31 15.24 3.99
C LYS A 36 -1.42 16.09 4.59
N LYS A 37 -1.94 15.71 5.78
CA LYS A 37 -2.99 16.46 6.45
C LYS A 37 -2.51 17.86 6.87
N ALA A 38 -1.29 17.98 7.38
CA ALA A 38 -0.71 19.25 7.79
C ALA A 38 -0.47 20.22 6.61
N CYS A 39 -0.04 19.72 5.45
CA CYS A 39 0.12 20.54 4.25
C CYS A 39 -1.22 20.97 3.64
N ALA A 40 -2.28 20.18 3.83
CA ALA A 40 -3.61 20.49 3.31
C ALA A 40 -4.42 21.47 4.19
N ASP A 41 -4.07 21.62 5.47
CA ASP A 41 -4.72 22.58 6.37
C ASP A 41 -3.98 23.94 6.33
N PRO A 42 -4.63 25.02 5.87
CA PRO A 42 -4.02 26.36 5.79
C PRO A 42 -3.45 26.88 7.12
N LYS A 43 -3.93 26.36 8.27
CA LYS A 43 -3.44 26.78 9.60
C LYS A 43 -2.13 26.12 9.98
N SER A 44 -1.88 24.90 9.50
CA SER A 44 -0.67 24.12 9.84
C SER A 44 0.35 24.03 8.71
N GLN A 45 -0.03 24.40 7.49
CA GLN A 45 0.85 24.38 6.33
C GLN A 45 2.09 25.26 6.58
N PRO A 46 3.31 24.81 6.21
CA PRO A 46 4.51 25.64 6.31
C PRO A 46 4.32 26.99 5.61
N GLN A 47 4.51 28.08 6.35
CA GLN A 47 4.25 29.46 5.87
C GLN A 47 4.98 29.80 4.57
N PHE A 48 6.14 29.21 4.33
CA PHE A 48 6.93 29.40 3.11
C PHE A 48 6.17 29.03 1.83
N LEU A 49 5.20 28.12 1.90
CA LEU A 49 4.41 27.67 0.76
C LEU A 49 3.42 28.75 0.28
N ASN A 50 3.05 29.67 1.16
CA ASN A 50 2.12 30.78 0.87
C ASN A 50 2.81 32.15 0.84
N ASP A 51 4.15 32.18 0.96
CA ASP A 51 4.92 33.42 0.98
C ASP A 51 5.11 33.97 -0.45
N LYS A 52 4.50 35.13 -0.73
CA LYS A 52 4.60 35.81 -2.03
C LYS A 52 6.05 36.14 -2.43
N THR A 53 6.95 36.30 -1.47
CA THR A 53 8.37 36.58 -1.74
C THR A 53 9.12 35.35 -2.28
N LEU A 54 8.62 34.15 -1.99
CA LEU A 54 9.20 32.88 -2.43
C LEU A 54 8.50 32.30 -3.67
N GLU A 55 7.36 32.86 -4.09
CA GLU A 55 6.53 32.35 -5.18
C GLU A 55 7.32 32.14 -6.50
N SER A 56 8.15 33.12 -6.89
CA SER A 56 8.98 33.03 -8.10
C SER A 56 10.03 31.91 -8.00
N ALA A 57 10.65 31.75 -6.83
CA ALA A 57 11.64 30.72 -6.56
C ALA A 57 11.00 29.33 -6.51
N ILE A 58 9.85 29.19 -5.85
CA ILE A 58 9.07 27.96 -5.78
C ILE A 58 8.66 27.51 -7.18
N SER A 59 8.10 28.42 -7.99
CA SER A 59 7.70 28.12 -9.37
C SER A 59 8.89 27.65 -10.21
N TYR A 60 10.04 28.30 -10.07
CA TYR A 60 11.27 27.88 -10.75
C TYR A 60 11.75 26.49 -10.31
N ILE A 61 11.79 26.23 -9.01
CA ILE A 61 12.21 24.96 -8.41
C ILE A 61 11.30 23.83 -8.89
N VAL A 62 9.97 23.99 -8.77
CA VAL A 62 9.00 22.94 -9.16
C VAL A 62 9.11 22.61 -10.65
N LYS A 63 9.32 23.61 -11.51
CA LYS A 63 9.47 23.43 -12.96
C LYS A 63 10.75 22.69 -13.35
N ARG A 64 11.83 22.83 -12.56
CA ARG A 64 13.14 22.21 -12.82
C ARG A 64 13.42 20.98 -11.98
N PHE A 65 12.54 20.65 -11.04
CA PHE A 65 12.68 19.53 -10.13
C PHE A 65 12.99 18.22 -10.91
N PRO A 66 14.00 17.44 -10.51
CA PRO A 66 14.75 17.49 -9.25
C PRO A 66 16.09 18.26 -9.35
N VAL A 67 16.31 19.05 -10.40
CA VAL A 67 17.58 19.76 -10.60
C VAL A 67 17.56 21.10 -9.86
N ILE A 68 18.50 21.27 -8.91
CA ILE A 68 18.74 22.53 -8.20
C ILE A 68 20.08 23.08 -8.65
N ASP A 69 20.05 24.21 -9.36
CA ASP A 69 21.24 24.91 -9.85
C ASP A 69 21.18 26.37 -9.45
N ILE A 70 21.81 26.68 -8.32
CA ILE A 70 21.81 28.02 -7.72
C ILE A 70 22.72 28.98 -8.50
N LYS A 71 23.80 28.46 -9.11
CA LYS A 71 24.80 29.27 -9.81
C LYS A 71 24.24 29.89 -11.09
N ARG A 72 23.37 29.16 -11.78
CA ARG A 72 22.82 29.58 -13.07
C ARG A 72 21.74 30.66 -12.99
N ASN A 73 21.06 30.81 -11.85
CA ASN A 73 20.01 31.82 -11.66
C ASN A 73 20.03 32.41 -10.24
N SER A 74 21.15 33.00 -9.85
CA SER A 74 21.36 33.58 -8.51
C SER A 74 20.25 34.54 -8.07
N THR A 75 19.70 35.34 -9.00
CA THR A 75 18.62 36.30 -8.75
C THR A 75 17.34 35.65 -8.22
N VAL A 76 17.02 34.43 -8.68
CA VAL A 76 15.80 33.70 -8.26
C VAL A 76 15.97 33.14 -6.83
N TYR A 77 17.20 32.85 -6.41
CA TYR A 77 17.49 32.29 -5.09
C TYR A 77 17.80 33.34 -4.01
N LEU A 78 17.77 34.64 -4.34
CA LEU A 78 18.03 35.72 -3.38
C LEU A 78 17.07 35.67 -2.18
N SER A 79 15.77 35.52 -2.42
CA SER A 79 14.76 35.42 -1.35
C SER A 79 14.93 34.17 -0.48
N ILE A 80 15.44 33.08 -1.05
CA ILE A 80 15.81 31.87 -0.28
C ILE A 80 17.06 32.12 0.56
N ASN A 81 18.06 32.83 0.03
CA ASN A 81 19.29 33.14 0.76
C ASN A 81 19.03 33.97 2.02
N ASP A 82 18.09 34.93 1.96
CA ASP A 82 17.72 35.79 3.09
C ASP A 82 17.07 35.00 4.25
N MET A 83 16.38 33.90 3.95
CA MET A 83 15.64 33.09 4.93
C MET A 83 16.15 31.65 5.09
N LYS A 84 17.31 31.30 4.52
CA LYS A 84 17.82 29.91 4.43
C LYS A 84 17.86 29.15 5.76
N GLY A 85 18.28 29.81 6.84
CA GLY A 85 18.33 29.19 8.17
C GLY A 85 16.94 28.82 8.71
N ASN A 86 15.93 29.66 8.45
CA ASN A 86 14.55 29.39 8.85
C ASN A 86 13.93 28.28 8.00
N ILE A 87 14.19 28.27 6.69
CA ILE A 87 13.73 27.23 5.77
C ILE A 87 14.27 25.86 6.22
N ILE A 88 15.58 25.73 6.44
CA ILE A 88 16.19 24.48 6.90
C ILE A 88 15.58 24.04 8.22
N LYS A 89 15.51 24.94 9.21
CA LYS A 89 14.98 24.62 10.54
C LYS A 89 13.55 24.08 10.48
N LYS A 90 12.69 24.68 9.65
CA LYS A 90 11.26 24.34 9.59
C LYS A 90 10.93 23.19 8.64
N LEU A 91 11.68 23.01 7.56
CA LEU A 91 11.44 21.95 6.57
C LEU A 91 12.25 20.67 6.83
N SER A 92 13.26 20.70 7.71
CA SER A 92 14.09 19.54 8.05
C SER A 92 13.28 18.28 8.40
N LEU A 93 12.27 18.39 9.27
CA LEU A 93 11.45 17.25 9.67
C LEU A 93 10.75 16.60 8.47
N TYR A 94 10.19 17.42 7.58
CA TYR A 94 9.53 16.94 6.36
C TYR A 94 10.55 16.29 5.42
N TYR A 95 11.67 16.98 5.18
CA TYR A 95 12.75 16.51 4.33
C TYR A 95 13.27 15.13 4.76
N TYR A 96 13.69 14.99 6.02
CA TYR A 96 14.22 13.72 6.52
C TYR A 96 13.16 12.62 6.64
N THR A 97 11.87 12.97 6.74
CA THR A 97 10.80 11.97 6.61
C THR A 97 10.78 11.35 5.20
N PHE A 98 11.01 12.14 4.16
CA PHE A 98 11.13 11.59 2.80
C PHE A 98 12.43 10.83 2.56
N VAL A 99 13.54 11.25 3.19
CA VAL A 99 14.79 10.48 3.18
C VAL A 99 14.59 9.11 3.83
N ASP A 100 13.95 9.08 5.01
CA ASP A 100 13.63 7.83 5.71
C ASP A 100 12.74 6.90 4.85
N LEU A 101 11.84 7.48 4.04
CA LEU A 101 10.99 6.74 3.10
C LEU A 101 11.78 6.16 1.92
N LEU A 102 12.77 6.90 1.39
CA LEU A 102 13.67 6.41 0.35
C LEU A 102 14.43 5.16 0.82
N ASP A 103 15.04 5.23 1.99
CA ASP A 103 15.78 4.09 2.57
C ASP A 103 14.86 2.89 2.83
N LEU A 104 13.64 3.15 3.31
CA LEU A 104 12.65 2.11 3.54
C LEU A 104 12.21 1.44 2.22
N LYS A 105 11.95 2.21 1.17
CA LYS A 105 11.63 1.68 -0.17
C LYS A 105 12.73 0.72 -0.64
N ASP A 106 13.99 1.15 -0.55
CA ASP A 106 15.12 0.35 -1.01
C ASP A 106 15.21 -0.98 -0.25
N ALA A 107 15.07 -0.94 1.08
CA ALA A 107 15.09 -2.13 1.91
C ALA A 107 13.95 -3.10 1.60
N ILE A 108 12.74 -2.59 1.35
CA ILE A 108 11.57 -3.41 0.99
C ILE A 108 11.77 -4.07 -0.38
N LEU A 109 12.18 -3.31 -1.39
CA LEU A 109 12.38 -3.86 -2.75
C LEU A 109 13.54 -4.86 -2.80
N GLN A 110 14.61 -4.61 -2.04
CA GLN A 110 15.70 -5.57 -1.88
C GLN A 110 15.20 -6.87 -1.24
N LEU A 111 14.33 -6.79 -0.21
CA LEU A 111 13.74 -7.96 0.42
C LEU A 111 12.86 -8.75 -0.56
N PHE A 112 11.97 -8.09 -1.30
CA PHE A 112 11.11 -8.75 -2.28
C PHE A 112 11.93 -9.47 -3.36
N THR A 113 12.95 -8.79 -3.89
CA THR A 113 13.87 -9.36 -4.87
C THR A 113 14.61 -10.58 -4.31
N ALA A 114 15.09 -10.51 -3.07
CA ALA A 114 15.76 -11.62 -2.42
C ALA A 114 14.81 -12.81 -2.18
N MET A 115 13.56 -12.56 -1.77
CA MET A 115 12.57 -13.63 -1.58
C MET A 115 12.19 -14.31 -2.90
N ASP A 116 12.02 -13.55 -3.99
CA ASP A 116 11.74 -14.12 -5.32
C ASP A 116 12.94 -14.91 -5.86
N ALA A 117 14.16 -14.38 -5.72
CA ALA A 117 15.39 -15.06 -6.13
C ALA A 117 15.62 -16.39 -5.38
N ASN A 118 15.20 -16.47 -4.12
CA ASN A 118 15.26 -17.70 -3.32
C ASN A 118 13.99 -18.57 -3.47
N GLN A 119 13.08 -18.22 -4.38
CA GLN A 119 11.86 -18.98 -4.67
C GLN A 119 11.05 -19.31 -3.40
N CYS A 120 10.91 -18.33 -2.51
CA CYS A 120 10.17 -18.51 -1.26
C CYS A 120 8.75 -18.98 -1.54
N ARG A 121 8.39 -20.17 -1.04
CA ARG A 121 7.04 -20.72 -1.16
C ARG A 121 6.16 -20.13 -0.08
N LEU A 122 5.26 -19.23 -0.47
CA LEU A 122 4.29 -18.62 0.43
C LEU A 122 2.93 -19.30 0.24
N ASN A 123 2.41 -19.84 1.33
CA ASN A 123 1.11 -20.49 1.38
C ASN A 123 0.47 -20.23 2.76
N ILE A 124 -0.65 -19.50 2.75
CA ILE A 124 -1.32 -19.07 3.98
C ILE A 124 -1.79 -20.24 4.87
N ASN A 125 -2.02 -21.42 4.28
CA ASN A 125 -2.44 -22.61 5.00
C ASN A 125 -1.27 -23.41 5.60
N GLN A 126 -0.02 -23.05 5.27
CA GLN A 126 1.19 -23.75 5.72
C GLN A 126 2.11 -22.84 6.55
N ASN A 127 2.45 -21.68 6.02
CA ASN A 127 3.34 -20.69 6.66
C ASN A 127 2.62 -19.34 6.76
N LEU A 128 1.56 -19.33 7.57
CA LEU A 128 0.67 -18.21 7.81
C LEU A 128 1.44 -16.91 8.13
N ASP A 129 2.29 -16.91 9.16
CA ASP A 129 2.95 -15.68 9.63
C ASP A 129 3.85 -15.08 8.55
N LEU A 130 4.56 -15.92 7.80
CA LEU A 130 5.43 -15.49 6.72
C LEU A 130 4.61 -14.92 5.55
N THR A 131 3.56 -15.63 5.14
CA THR A 131 2.69 -15.23 4.02
C THR A 131 1.95 -13.93 4.32
N THR A 132 1.36 -13.82 5.52
CA THR A 132 0.63 -12.62 5.95
C THR A 132 1.56 -11.44 6.12
N SER A 133 2.74 -11.62 6.71
CA SER A 133 3.73 -10.54 6.86
C SER A 133 4.22 -10.05 5.50
N PHE A 134 4.44 -10.95 4.54
CA PHE A 134 4.81 -10.57 3.17
C PHE A 134 3.70 -9.77 2.48
N LEU A 135 2.46 -10.27 2.47
CA LEU A 135 1.32 -9.59 1.85
C LEU A 135 1.01 -8.23 2.51
N ASN A 136 1.15 -8.14 3.83
CA ASN A 136 1.06 -6.88 4.56
C ASN A 136 2.13 -5.89 4.12
N LEU A 137 3.38 -6.34 3.95
CA LEU A 137 4.47 -5.46 3.52
C LEU A 137 4.24 -4.96 2.09
N VAL A 138 3.77 -5.83 1.18
CA VAL A 138 3.39 -5.45 -0.19
C VAL A 138 2.33 -4.35 -0.17
N VAL A 139 1.24 -4.54 0.58
CA VAL A 139 0.15 -3.54 0.67
C VAL A 139 0.63 -2.25 1.34
N ASN A 140 1.42 -2.33 2.41
CA ASN A 140 1.94 -1.17 3.11
C ASN A 140 2.88 -0.36 2.19
N PHE A 141 3.75 -1.03 1.44
CA PHE A 141 4.62 -0.41 0.44
C PHE A 141 3.82 0.31 -0.65
N CYS A 142 2.82 -0.36 -1.23
CA CYS A 142 1.95 0.26 -2.24
C CYS A 142 1.23 1.49 -1.67
N SER A 143 0.65 1.34 -0.47
CA SER A 143 -0.07 2.41 0.22
C SER A 143 0.83 3.60 0.52
N LEU A 144 2.08 3.36 0.92
CA LEU A 144 3.09 4.41 1.16
C LEU A 144 3.36 5.22 -0.10
N MET A 145 3.67 4.55 -1.20
CA MET A 145 4.07 5.22 -2.43
C MET A 145 2.88 5.94 -3.11
N ILE A 146 1.67 5.42 -2.99
CA ILE A 146 0.46 6.11 -3.44
C ILE A 146 0.14 7.31 -2.53
N LEU A 147 0.32 7.18 -1.22
CA LEU A 147 0.07 8.29 -0.30
C LEU A 147 1.10 9.42 -0.48
N LEU A 148 2.35 9.06 -0.75
CA LEU A 148 3.43 9.98 -1.15
C LEU A 148 3.02 10.84 -2.35
N SER A 149 2.48 10.22 -3.42
CA SER A 149 2.11 10.96 -4.63
C SER A 149 0.94 11.93 -4.39
N ARG A 150 0.15 11.73 -3.33
CA ARG A 150 -0.94 12.60 -2.89
C ARG A 150 -0.50 13.76 -1.99
N VAL A 151 0.78 13.90 -1.72
CA VAL A 151 1.34 15.09 -1.05
C VAL A 151 1.66 16.12 -2.12
N GLU A 152 0.79 17.12 -2.28
CA GLU A 152 0.87 18.10 -3.38
C GLU A 152 2.19 18.91 -3.35
N ASP A 153 2.52 19.49 -2.20
CA ASP A 153 3.70 20.36 -2.04
C ASP A 153 5.04 19.63 -1.88
N ARG A 154 5.10 18.31 -2.11
CA ARG A 154 6.30 17.49 -1.87
C ARG A 154 7.54 18.01 -2.62
N LYS A 155 7.39 18.44 -3.87
CA LYS A 155 8.49 19.01 -4.68
C LYS A 155 8.97 20.34 -4.12
N THR A 156 8.03 21.19 -3.69
CA THR A 156 8.33 22.49 -3.11
C THR A 156 9.09 22.35 -1.80
N VAL A 157 8.58 21.50 -0.89
CA VAL A 157 9.22 21.24 0.40
C VAL A 157 10.65 20.73 0.23
N LEU A 158 10.84 19.74 -0.65
CA LEU A 158 12.15 19.14 -0.88
C LEU A 158 13.11 20.08 -1.61
N GLY A 159 12.63 20.78 -2.64
CA GLY A 159 13.46 21.69 -3.44
C GLY A 159 13.84 22.96 -2.69
N LEU A 160 12.95 23.54 -1.87
CA LEU A 160 13.29 24.67 -0.99
C LEU A 160 14.33 24.27 0.06
N TYR A 161 14.16 23.11 0.69
CA TYR A 161 15.13 22.61 1.65
C TYR A 161 16.50 22.42 1.00
N ALA A 162 16.55 21.72 -0.15
CA ALA A 162 17.79 21.48 -0.87
C ALA A 162 18.47 22.79 -1.30
N ALA A 163 17.73 23.73 -1.90
CA ALA A 163 18.28 25.02 -2.29
C ALA A 163 18.83 25.82 -1.09
N ALA A 164 18.09 25.87 0.02
CA ALA A 164 18.55 26.54 1.23
C ALA A 164 19.78 25.85 1.84
N TYR A 165 19.83 24.52 1.81
CA TYR A 165 20.96 23.73 2.29
C TYR A 165 22.22 24.01 1.48
N ASP A 166 22.12 23.98 0.16
CA ASP A 166 23.23 24.24 -0.76
C ASP A 166 23.80 25.65 -0.59
N ILE A 167 22.94 26.66 -0.38
CA ILE A 167 23.37 28.04 -0.11
C ILE A 167 24.07 28.15 1.25
N LEU A 168 23.55 27.49 2.29
CA LEU A 168 24.09 27.61 3.65
C LEU A 168 25.44 26.87 3.79
N HIS A 169 25.55 25.68 3.21
CA HIS A 169 26.72 24.81 3.39
C HIS A 169 27.69 24.85 2.21
N THR A 170 27.40 25.62 1.16
CA THR A 170 28.20 25.68 -0.08
C THR A 170 28.44 24.32 -0.74
N GLY A 171 27.48 23.39 -0.58
CA GLY A 171 27.58 22.03 -1.10
C GLY A 171 26.23 21.34 -1.10
N SER A 172 26.02 20.43 -2.04
CA SER A 172 24.72 19.80 -2.24
C SER A 172 24.38 18.77 -1.18
N GLU A 173 23.11 18.74 -0.78
CA GLU A 173 22.62 17.69 0.13
C GLU A 173 22.78 16.31 -0.52
N THR A 174 23.35 15.36 0.22
CA THR A 174 23.84 14.07 -0.30
C THR A 174 22.74 13.14 -0.79
N SER A 175 21.58 13.16 -0.14
CA SER A 175 20.42 12.31 -0.42
C SER A 175 19.52 12.89 -1.52
N PHE A 176 19.56 14.22 -1.72
CA PHE A 176 18.65 14.93 -2.61
C PHE A 176 18.63 14.42 -4.05
N PRO A 177 19.75 14.07 -4.72
CA PRO A 177 19.69 13.55 -6.08
C PRO A 177 18.85 12.28 -6.20
N ARG A 178 19.03 11.32 -5.29
CA ARG A 178 18.27 10.06 -5.26
C ARG A 178 16.83 10.30 -4.84
N LEU A 179 16.63 11.15 -3.83
CA LEU A 179 15.31 11.48 -3.32
C LEU A 179 14.46 12.19 -4.38
N GLY A 180 15.03 13.20 -5.03
CA GLY A 180 14.38 13.92 -6.12
C GLY A 180 14.00 12.98 -7.27
N GLN A 181 14.88 12.05 -7.64
CA GLN A 181 14.56 11.04 -8.64
C GLN A 181 13.39 10.14 -8.20
N MET A 182 13.36 9.68 -6.95
CA MET A 182 12.23 8.92 -6.42
C MET A 182 10.90 9.68 -6.54
N ILE A 183 10.90 10.98 -6.23
CA ILE A 183 9.67 11.80 -6.32
C ILE A 183 9.17 11.91 -7.76
N VAL A 184 10.08 12.02 -8.73
CA VAL A 184 9.74 12.05 -10.17
C VAL A 184 9.22 10.70 -10.64
N ASP A 185 9.92 9.62 -10.30
CA ASP A 185 9.54 8.26 -10.70
C ASP A 185 8.12 7.90 -10.22
N TYR A 186 7.75 8.34 -9.01
CA TYR A 186 6.44 8.08 -8.41
C TYR A 186 5.40 9.20 -8.62
N GLU A 187 5.60 10.09 -9.59
CA GLU A 187 4.51 10.96 -10.05
C GLU A 187 3.33 10.15 -10.62
N GLN A 188 3.65 9.05 -11.30
CA GLN A 188 2.68 8.05 -11.75
C GLN A 188 2.84 6.78 -10.89
N PRO A 189 2.35 6.79 -9.63
CA PRO A 189 2.68 5.76 -8.65
C PRO A 189 2.28 4.36 -9.10
N PHE A 190 1.13 4.18 -9.77
CA PHE A 190 0.67 2.85 -10.18
C PHE A 190 1.55 2.23 -11.26
N LYS A 191 2.00 3.04 -12.23
CA LYS A 191 2.91 2.59 -13.27
C LYS A 191 4.24 2.16 -12.64
N LYS A 192 4.82 3.02 -11.80
CA LYS A 192 6.10 2.73 -11.16
C LYS A 192 6.03 1.55 -10.20
N LEU A 193 4.96 1.43 -9.42
CA LEU A 193 4.72 0.27 -8.57
C LEU A 193 4.59 -1.02 -9.40
N SER A 194 3.97 -0.97 -10.57
CA SER A 194 3.84 -2.15 -11.44
C SER A 194 5.19 -2.62 -12.00
N GLU A 195 6.08 -1.68 -12.30
CA GLU A 195 7.46 -1.99 -12.69
C GLU A 195 8.24 -2.61 -11.53
N ASP A 196 8.18 -2.00 -10.35
CA ASP A 196 8.94 -2.42 -9.18
C ASP A 196 8.47 -3.79 -8.65
N LEU A 197 7.16 -4.02 -8.53
CA LEU A 197 6.58 -5.29 -8.09
C LEU A 197 6.67 -6.39 -9.16
N GLY A 198 6.74 -6.00 -10.44
CA GLY A 198 6.89 -6.93 -11.56
C GLY A 198 8.16 -7.79 -11.47
N LEU A 199 9.17 -7.36 -10.72
CA LEU A 199 10.40 -8.11 -10.46
C LEU A 199 10.22 -9.26 -9.44
N SER A 200 9.15 -9.22 -8.64
CA SER A 200 8.86 -10.19 -7.58
C SER A 200 7.48 -10.84 -7.77
N TYR A 201 7.00 -10.88 -9.01
CA TYR A 201 5.64 -11.32 -9.31
C TYR A 201 5.38 -12.79 -8.94
N ARG A 202 6.41 -13.67 -8.93
CA ARG A 202 6.21 -15.11 -8.67
C ARG A 202 5.90 -15.36 -7.19
N VAL A 203 6.66 -14.73 -6.29
CA VAL A 203 6.38 -14.82 -4.85
C VAL A 203 5.04 -14.17 -4.48
N ILE A 204 4.65 -13.08 -5.17
CA ILE A 204 3.32 -12.46 -5.02
C ILE A 204 2.22 -13.40 -5.53
N SER A 205 2.39 -14.01 -6.70
CA SER A 205 1.45 -14.99 -7.28
C SER A 205 1.17 -16.13 -6.32
N SER A 206 2.24 -16.80 -5.84
CA SER A 206 2.13 -17.92 -4.90
C SER A 206 1.38 -17.54 -3.62
N ALA A 207 1.70 -16.36 -3.05
CA ALA A 207 1.04 -15.89 -1.84
C ALA A 207 -0.47 -15.65 -2.07
N LEU A 208 -0.84 -14.98 -3.17
CA LEU A 208 -2.24 -14.66 -3.49
C LEU A 208 -3.05 -15.90 -3.88
N GLU A 209 -2.48 -16.82 -4.66
CA GLU A 209 -3.12 -18.08 -5.04
C GLU A 209 -3.53 -18.88 -3.80
N SER A 210 -2.67 -18.90 -2.77
CA SER A 210 -2.96 -19.60 -1.52
C SER A 210 -4.18 -19.06 -0.76
N LEU A 211 -4.58 -17.80 -1.01
CA LEU A 211 -5.77 -17.20 -0.40
C LEU A 211 -7.06 -17.77 -0.95
N LYS A 212 -7.06 -18.35 -2.15
CA LYS A 212 -8.28 -18.64 -2.93
C LYS A 212 -9.29 -19.45 -2.15
N GLU A 213 -8.91 -20.64 -1.68
CA GLU A 213 -9.81 -21.54 -0.98
C GLU A 213 -10.44 -20.88 0.27
N THR A 214 -9.59 -20.30 1.12
CA THR A 214 -10.02 -19.59 2.34
C THR A 214 -10.93 -18.41 2.01
N TYR A 215 -10.56 -17.60 1.02
CA TYR A 215 -11.28 -16.40 0.65
C TYR A 215 -12.66 -16.71 0.09
N PHE A 216 -12.78 -17.65 -0.85
CA PHE A 216 -14.07 -18.04 -1.42
C PHE A 216 -15.00 -18.68 -0.37
N ARG A 217 -14.45 -19.53 0.50
CA ARG A 217 -15.21 -20.16 1.59
C ARG A 217 -15.73 -19.15 2.61
N ARG A 218 -14.92 -18.13 2.94
CA ARG A 218 -15.27 -17.10 3.94
C ARG A 218 -16.13 -15.99 3.34
N ASN A 219 -15.96 -15.66 2.06
CA ASN A 219 -16.68 -14.56 1.40
C ASN A 219 -18.02 -15.01 0.79
N ILE A 220 -18.92 -15.47 1.66
CA ILE A 220 -20.26 -16.02 1.31
C ILE A 220 -21.41 -15.08 1.70
N SER A 221 -22.54 -15.13 0.98
CA SER A 221 -23.69 -14.25 1.23
C SER A 221 -24.36 -14.53 2.59
N ALA A 222 -25.14 -13.59 3.09
CA ALA A 222 -25.90 -13.81 4.35
C ALA A 222 -26.88 -14.98 4.26
N GLU A 223 -27.36 -15.32 3.06
CA GLU A 223 -28.19 -16.49 2.82
C GLU A 223 -27.40 -17.79 2.98
N GLN A 224 -26.24 -17.89 2.30
CA GLN A 224 -25.33 -19.02 2.46
C GLN A 224 -24.84 -19.19 3.90
N GLN A 225 -24.66 -18.09 4.64
CA GLN A 225 -24.34 -18.13 6.07
C GLN A 225 -25.47 -18.72 6.91
N ARG A 226 -26.74 -18.46 6.57
CA ARG A 226 -27.90 -19.08 7.23
C ARG A 226 -28.00 -20.56 6.88
N ASP A 227 -27.84 -20.92 5.61
CA ASP A 227 -27.97 -22.30 5.13
C ASP A 227 -26.92 -23.22 5.76
N SER A 228 -25.70 -22.70 5.95
CA SER A 228 -24.61 -23.41 6.65
C SER A 228 -24.73 -23.37 8.18
N ALA A 229 -25.78 -22.76 8.73
CA ALA A 229 -25.95 -22.48 10.15
C ALA A 229 -24.68 -21.88 10.79
N MET A 230 -23.99 -21.02 10.03
CA MET A 230 -22.74 -20.40 10.45
C MET A 230 -22.92 -19.74 11.83
N ILE A 231 -21.91 -19.88 12.70
CA ILE A 231 -21.87 -19.35 14.07
C ILE A 231 -23.00 -19.83 15.03
N SER A 232 -23.85 -20.78 14.63
CA SER A 232 -24.92 -21.29 15.50
C SER A 232 -24.43 -22.41 16.43
N LEU A 233 -24.48 -22.17 17.74
CA LEU A 233 -24.14 -23.18 18.76
C LEU A 233 -25.25 -24.22 18.97
N THR A 234 -26.50 -23.90 18.60
CA THR A 234 -27.67 -24.74 18.84
C THR A 234 -28.14 -25.49 17.60
N ALA A 235 -27.50 -25.28 16.44
CA ALA A 235 -27.89 -25.96 15.20
C ALA A 235 -27.67 -27.47 15.28
N ASN A 236 -26.62 -27.89 15.98
CA ASN A 236 -26.38 -29.30 16.28
C ASN A 236 -26.04 -29.46 17.77
N PRO A 237 -27.05 -29.63 18.64
CA PRO A 237 -26.85 -29.71 20.10
C PRO A 237 -25.88 -30.82 20.54
N ARG A 238 -25.76 -31.90 19.75
CA ARG A 238 -24.82 -33.00 20.05
C ARG A 238 -23.37 -32.55 19.96
N HIS A 239 -23.07 -31.51 19.18
CA HIS A 239 -21.72 -30.99 18.98
C HIS A 239 -21.33 -29.89 19.98
N MET A 240 -22.25 -29.46 20.86
CA MET A 240 -22.04 -28.31 21.74
C MET A 240 -20.88 -28.49 22.74
N LEU A 241 -20.57 -29.73 23.12
CA LEU A 241 -19.48 -30.05 24.04
C LEU A 241 -18.12 -30.24 23.32
N TYR A 242 -18.11 -30.21 21.99
CA TYR A 242 -16.90 -30.44 21.20
C TYR A 242 -16.26 -29.11 20.78
N ALA A 243 -14.94 -29.05 20.87
CA ALA A 243 -14.19 -27.93 20.32
C ALA A 243 -14.34 -27.92 18.79
N ALA A 244 -14.66 -26.76 18.21
CA ALA A 244 -14.56 -26.57 16.78
C ALA A 244 -13.10 -26.68 16.35
N GLN A 245 -12.79 -27.64 15.49
CA GLN A 245 -11.42 -27.91 15.03
C GLN A 245 -11.29 -27.63 13.53
N THR A 246 -10.15 -27.08 13.15
CA THR A 246 -9.72 -26.93 11.76
C THR A 246 -8.20 -26.91 11.73
N ASN A 247 -7.60 -27.32 10.62
CA ASN A 247 -6.15 -27.28 10.45
C ASN A 247 -5.63 -25.85 10.19
N THR A 248 -6.54 -24.90 9.93
CA THR A 248 -6.21 -23.50 9.58
C THR A 248 -6.96 -22.52 10.48
N ILE A 249 -6.88 -22.70 11.80
CA ILE A 249 -7.64 -21.91 12.80
C ILE A 249 -7.47 -20.40 12.58
N ALA A 250 -6.25 -19.94 12.33
CA ALA A 250 -5.97 -18.52 12.10
C ALA A 250 -6.64 -17.95 10.84
N CYS A 251 -6.88 -18.79 9.83
CA CYS A 251 -7.58 -18.41 8.61
C CYS A 251 -9.10 -18.22 8.85
N GLU A 252 -9.68 -18.79 9.92
CA GLU A 252 -11.13 -18.69 10.20
C GLU A 252 -11.55 -17.32 10.72
N TYR A 253 -10.65 -16.60 11.38
CA TYR A 253 -10.93 -15.27 11.93
C TYR A 253 -10.14 -14.16 11.22
N MET A 254 -9.35 -14.50 10.20
CA MET A 254 -8.70 -13.51 9.37
C MET A 254 -9.71 -12.55 8.75
N SER A 255 -9.36 -11.26 8.76
CA SER A 255 -10.22 -10.19 8.28
C SER A 255 -10.38 -10.26 6.76
N LEU A 256 -11.63 -10.31 6.29
CA LEU A 256 -11.94 -10.22 4.87
C LEU A 256 -11.50 -8.88 4.27
N ASP A 257 -11.57 -7.77 5.03
CA ASP A 257 -11.04 -6.46 4.59
C ASP A 257 -9.53 -6.53 4.32
N THR A 258 -8.80 -7.29 5.14
CA THR A 258 -7.35 -7.46 4.95
C THR A 258 -7.06 -8.32 3.72
N MET A 259 -7.80 -9.40 3.51
CA MET A 259 -7.67 -10.23 2.29
C MET A 259 -8.04 -9.44 1.03
N ASP A 260 -9.13 -8.67 1.07
CA ASP A 260 -9.54 -7.76 -0.02
C ASP A 260 -8.41 -6.82 -0.39
N ARG A 261 -7.76 -6.19 0.59
CA ARG A 261 -6.61 -5.30 0.36
C ARG A 261 -5.45 -6.05 -0.29
N TRP A 262 -5.07 -7.23 0.21
CA TRP A 262 -3.99 -8.02 -0.39
C TRP A 262 -4.28 -8.38 -1.84
N ILE A 263 -5.48 -8.87 -2.13
CA ILE A 263 -5.91 -9.27 -3.48
C ILE A 263 -5.96 -8.04 -4.40
N ILE A 264 -6.58 -6.95 -3.97
CA ILE A 264 -6.78 -5.77 -4.80
C ILE A 264 -5.46 -5.10 -5.14
N PHE A 265 -4.60 -4.81 -4.16
CA PHE A 265 -3.29 -4.21 -4.45
C PHE A 265 -2.40 -5.16 -5.21
N GLY A 266 -2.32 -6.42 -4.77
CA GLY A 266 -1.41 -7.41 -5.34
C GLY A 266 -1.71 -7.73 -6.81
N VAL A 267 -2.98 -7.90 -7.18
CA VAL A 267 -3.36 -8.15 -8.57
C VAL A 267 -3.37 -6.87 -9.41
N SER A 268 -3.90 -5.76 -8.89
CA SER A 268 -4.01 -4.52 -9.68
C SER A 268 -2.65 -3.94 -10.06
N LEU A 269 -1.65 -4.07 -9.20
CA LEU A 269 -0.30 -3.56 -9.43
C LEU A 269 0.64 -4.62 -10.01
N CYS A 270 0.17 -5.85 -10.23
CA CYS A 270 0.90 -6.89 -10.95
C CYS A 270 0.03 -7.41 -12.10
N PRO A 271 -0.19 -6.64 -13.18
CA PRO A 271 -1.16 -6.98 -14.22
C PRO A 271 -0.87 -8.30 -14.93
N ARG A 272 0.38 -8.80 -14.88
CA ARG A 272 0.74 -10.14 -15.37
C ARG A 272 -0.05 -11.27 -14.69
N LEU A 273 -0.48 -11.06 -13.45
CA LEU A 273 -1.25 -12.03 -12.68
C LEU A 273 -2.68 -12.22 -13.22
N LEU A 274 -3.21 -11.24 -13.97
CA LEU A 274 -4.54 -11.31 -14.59
C LEU A 274 -4.60 -12.31 -15.74
N SER A 275 -3.44 -12.74 -16.26
CA SER A 275 -3.36 -13.82 -17.25
C SER A 275 -3.68 -15.19 -16.65
N ASP A 276 -3.57 -15.36 -15.32
CA ASP A 276 -4.00 -16.58 -14.64
C ASP A 276 -5.51 -16.51 -14.34
N PRO A 277 -6.33 -17.41 -14.92
CA PRO A 277 -7.78 -17.45 -14.67
C PRO A 277 -8.13 -17.60 -13.19
N SER A 278 -7.30 -18.28 -12.41
CA SER A 278 -7.51 -18.52 -10.99
C SER A 278 -7.43 -17.22 -10.19
N LEU A 279 -6.39 -16.43 -10.44
CA LEU A 279 -6.17 -15.13 -9.81
C LEU A 279 -7.13 -14.07 -10.34
N LEU A 280 -7.48 -14.11 -11.62
CA LEU A 280 -8.52 -13.27 -12.19
C LEU A 280 -9.86 -13.48 -11.47
N GLN A 281 -10.29 -14.73 -11.29
CA GLN A 281 -11.53 -15.05 -10.57
C GLN A 281 -11.49 -14.55 -9.11
N LEU A 282 -10.35 -14.71 -8.44
CA LEU A 282 -10.13 -14.21 -7.08
C LEU A 282 -10.28 -12.68 -7.02
N PHE A 283 -9.66 -11.97 -7.95
CA PHE A 283 -9.73 -10.52 -8.07
C PHE A 283 -11.15 -10.02 -8.39
N GLN A 284 -11.83 -10.64 -9.35
CA GLN A 284 -13.22 -10.32 -9.69
C GLN A 284 -14.15 -10.49 -8.48
N LYS A 285 -13.97 -11.56 -7.70
CA LYS A 285 -14.75 -11.77 -6.47
C LYS A 285 -14.48 -10.67 -5.43
N ALA A 286 -13.24 -10.20 -5.29
CA ALA A 286 -12.90 -9.05 -4.44
C ALA A 286 -13.53 -7.74 -4.93
N MET A 287 -13.51 -7.47 -6.24
CA MET A 287 -14.15 -6.28 -6.82
C MET A 287 -15.66 -6.22 -6.57
N GLN A 288 -16.35 -7.37 -6.56
CA GLN A 288 -17.78 -7.45 -6.25
C GLN A 288 -18.09 -7.11 -4.78
N HIS A 289 -17.10 -7.25 -3.89
CA HIS A 289 -17.26 -7.10 -2.45
C HIS A 289 -16.71 -5.77 -1.91
N SER A 290 -15.73 -5.18 -2.59
CA SER A 290 -15.04 -3.97 -2.15
C SER A 290 -14.83 -2.97 -3.29
N LEU A 291 -15.63 -1.90 -3.25
CA LEU A 291 -15.56 -0.79 -4.22
C LEU A 291 -14.34 0.11 -4.03
N ALA A 292 -13.86 0.21 -2.79
CA ALA A 292 -12.73 1.01 -2.42
C ALA A 292 -11.93 0.33 -1.31
N VAL A 293 -10.61 0.43 -1.41
CA VAL A 293 -9.68 -0.07 -0.40
C VAL A 293 -9.05 1.08 0.36
N ARG A 294 -8.79 0.83 1.64
CA ARG A 294 -8.10 1.79 2.51
C ARG A 294 -6.59 1.76 2.22
N LEU A 295 -6.04 2.94 1.94
CA LEU A 295 -4.59 3.17 1.93
C LEU A 295 -4.11 3.25 3.37
N PHE A 296 -4.62 4.23 4.12
CA PHE A 296 -4.30 4.44 5.52
C PHE A 296 -5.35 5.33 6.19
N ARG A 297 -5.89 4.90 7.34
CA ARG A 297 -6.98 5.60 8.06
C ARG A 297 -8.18 5.93 7.14
N ASP A 298 -8.46 7.21 6.93
CA ASP A 298 -9.54 7.73 6.06
C ASP A 298 -9.13 7.90 4.60
N GLU A 299 -7.84 7.75 4.26
CA GLU A 299 -7.39 7.79 2.87
C GLU A 299 -7.75 6.48 2.16
N THR A 300 -8.58 6.58 1.12
CA THR A 300 -9.06 5.44 0.33
C THR A 300 -8.71 5.60 -1.15
N ILE A 301 -8.86 4.51 -1.89
CA ILE A 301 -8.74 4.47 -3.34
C ILE A 301 -9.78 3.51 -3.92
N PHE A 302 -10.43 3.92 -5.01
CA PHE A 302 -11.39 3.08 -5.70
C PHE A 302 -10.69 1.95 -6.46
N THR A 303 -11.18 0.73 -6.29
CA THR A 303 -10.60 -0.49 -6.85
C THR A 303 -10.53 -0.40 -8.38
N PHE A 304 -11.65 -0.06 -9.03
CA PHE A 304 -11.71 0.06 -10.48
C PHE A 304 -10.78 1.15 -11.04
N SER A 305 -10.69 2.31 -10.36
CA SER A 305 -9.80 3.40 -10.79
C SER A 305 -8.32 2.99 -10.77
N MET A 306 -7.91 2.19 -9.78
CA MET A 306 -6.54 1.69 -9.69
C MET A 306 -6.22 0.75 -10.86
N ILE A 307 -7.05 -0.27 -11.08
CA ILE A 307 -6.81 -1.25 -12.15
C ILE A 307 -6.95 -0.63 -13.54
N SER A 308 -7.90 0.29 -13.75
CA SER A 308 -8.08 0.94 -15.06
C SER A 308 -6.84 1.74 -15.45
N THR A 309 -6.27 2.50 -14.52
CA THR A 309 -5.06 3.30 -14.76
C THR A 309 -3.84 2.43 -15.10
N VAL A 310 -3.76 1.21 -14.55
CA VAL A 310 -2.69 0.26 -14.85
C VAL A 310 -2.90 -0.44 -16.20
N LEU A 311 -4.14 -0.80 -16.55
CA LEU A 311 -4.44 -1.55 -17.77
C LEU A 311 -4.56 -0.70 -19.03
N GLU A 312 -5.03 0.55 -18.94
CA GLU A 312 -5.23 1.45 -20.08
C GLU A 312 -3.99 1.59 -21.00
N PRO A 313 -2.75 1.74 -20.46
CA PRO A 313 -1.55 1.85 -21.30
C PRO A 313 -1.11 0.50 -21.92
N LEU A 314 -1.64 -0.63 -21.45
CA LEU A 314 -1.21 -1.95 -21.88
C LEU A 314 -1.96 -2.40 -23.14
N LYS A 315 -1.20 -2.81 -24.17
CA LYS A 315 -1.78 -3.31 -25.41
C LYS A 315 -2.64 -4.57 -25.15
N ASN A 316 -3.75 -4.69 -25.87
CA ASN A 316 -4.65 -5.85 -25.89
C ASN A 316 -5.43 -6.13 -24.58
N GLN A 317 -5.53 -5.18 -23.65
CA GLN A 317 -6.28 -5.35 -22.39
C GLN A 317 -7.73 -4.81 -22.43
N ASN A 318 -8.18 -4.26 -23.57
CA ASN A 318 -9.49 -3.61 -23.70
C ASN A 318 -10.68 -4.54 -23.34
N LYS A 319 -10.61 -5.81 -23.74
CA LYS A 319 -11.67 -6.78 -23.43
C LYS A 319 -11.79 -7.00 -21.92
N LEU A 320 -10.66 -7.24 -21.25
CA LEU A 320 -10.60 -7.42 -19.81
C LEU A 320 -11.06 -6.15 -19.07
N LEU A 321 -10.61 -4.98 -19.52
CA LEU A 321 -11.02 -3.71 -18.91
C LEU A 321 -12.54 -3.49 -18.98
N ASN A 322 -13.18 -3.84 -20.10
CA ASN A 322 -14.63 -3.75 -20.25
C ASN A 322 -15.36 -4.74 -19.31
N GLU A 323 -14.87 -5.98 -19.20
CA GLU A 323 -15.41 -6.97 -18.27
C GLU A 323 -15.32 -6.49 -16.81
N LEU A 324 -14.17 -5.97 -16.40
CA LEU A 324 -13.98 -5.41 -15.05
C LEU A 324 -14.86 -4.19 -14.80
N LYS A 325 -15.14 -3.39 -15.84
CA LYS A 325 -16.04 -2.24 -15.77
C LYS A 325 -17.49 -2.68 -15.53
N GLU A 326 -17.96 -3.72 -16.22
CA GLU A 326 -19.28 -4.30 -15.99
C GLU A 326 -19.42 -4.86 -14.58
N ILE A 327 -18.40 -5.59 -14.10
CA ILE A 327 -18.35 -6.08 -12.72
C ILE A 327 -18.42 -4.92 -11.72
N ASN A 328 -17.69 -3.83 -11.96
CA ASN A 328 -17.72 -2.66 -11.11
C ASN A 328 -19.11 -1.99 -11.09
N ILE A 329 -19.79 -1.87 -12.23
CA ILE A 329 -21.16 -1.32 -12.31
C ILE A 329 -22.13 -2.18 -11.48
N LEU A 330 -22.06 -3.51 -11.63
CA LEU A 330 -22.88 -4.43 -10.85
C LEU A 330 -22.55 -4.36 -9.36
N ALA A 331 -21.28 -4.25 -9.01
CA ALA A 331 -20.82 -4.13 -7.63
C ALA A 331 -21.37 -2.84 -6.97
N ILE A 332 -21.38 -1.71 -7.69
CA ILE A 332 -21.95 -0.45 -7.19
C ILE A 332 -23.42 -0.61 -6.80
N GLN A 333 -24.19 -1.41 -7.56
CA GLN A 333 -25.61 -1.64 -7.30
C GLN A 333 -25.85 -2.65 -6.16
N THR A 334 -24.99 -3.68 -6.03
CA THR A 334 -25.29 -4.86 -5.20
C THR A 334 -24.52 -4.89 -3.87
N CYS A 335 -23.32 -4.31 -3.82
CA CYS A 335 -22.39 -4.42 -2.69
C CYS A 335 -23.00 -3.87 -1.38
N GLY A 336 -23.68 -2.72 -1.45
CA GLY A 336 -24.36 -2.11 -0.29
C GLY A 336 -25.38 -3.05 0.35
N HIS A 337 -26.23 -3.69 -0.47
CA HIS A 337 -27.23 -4.66 -0.01
C HIS A 337 -26.59 -5.92 0.57
N LEU A 338 -25.57 -6.47 -0.10
CA LEU A 338 -24.82 -7.64 0.35
C LEU A 338 -24.29 -7.45 1.78
N HIS A 339 -23.61 -6.32 2.02
CA HIS A 339 -23.06 -5.99 3.33
C HIS A 339 -24.13 -5.68 4.37
N ALA A 340 -25.22 -5.02 3.99
CA ALA A 340 -26.35 -4.77 4.88
C ALA A 340 -26.97 -6.07 5.40
N HIS A 341 -27.17 -7.05 4.51
CA HIS A 341 -27.71 -8.36 4.88
C HIS A 341 -26.75 -9.13 5.80
N ARG A 342 -25.44 -9.07 5.54
CA ARG A 342 -24.42 -9.68 6.43
C ARG A 342 -24.42 -9.05 7.82
N ARG A 343 -24.50 -7.71 7.91
CA ARG A 343 -24.61 -7.02 9.21
C ARG A 343 -25.84 -7.47 9.99
N HIS A 344 -26.97 -7.62 9.31
CA HIS A 344 -28.19 -8.13 9.94
C HIS A 344 -28.01 -9.56 10.47
N PHE A 345 -27.45 -10.46 9.64
CA PHE A 345 -27.13 -11.84 10.04
C PHE A 345 -26.23 -11.89 11.29
N PHE A 346 -25.10 -11.17 11.28
CA PHE A 346 -24.16 -11.17 12.39
C PHE A 346 -24.75 -10.55 13.65
N THR A 347 -25.55 -9.48 13.54
CA THR A 347 -26.20 -8.85 14.70
C THR A 347 -27.08 -9.86 15.44
N TYR A 348 -27.87 -10.64 14.70
CA TYR A 348 -28.71 -11.68 15.30
C TYR A 348 -27.90 -12.86 15.84
N GLY A 349 -26.93 -13.37 15.06
CA GLY A 349 -26.09 -14.49 15.46
C GLY A 349 -25.26 -14.21 16.71
N ILE A 350 -24.59 -13.06 16.77
CA ILE A 350 -23.78 -12.64 17.93
C ILE A 350 -24.68 -12.46 19.15
N LYS A 351 -25.85 -11.84 19.02
CA LYS A 351 -26.80 -11.68 20.15
C LYS A 351 -27.20 -13.04 20.75
N ARG A 352 -27.40 -14.07 19.92
CA ARG A 352 -27.69 -15.43 20.39
C ARG A 352 -26.49 -16.07 21.10
N ILE A 353 -25.29 -15.93 20.55
CA ILE A 353 -24.07 -16.47 21.18
C ILE A 353 -23.86 -15.82 22.55
N VAL A 354 -23.95 -14.50 22.65
CA VAL A 354 -23.81 -13.77 23.91
C VAL A 354 -24.86 -14.20 24.93
N PHE A 355 -26.11 -14.46 24.49
CA PHE A 355 -27.16 -14.96 25.38
C PHE A 355 -26.88 -16.36 25.93
N ILE A 356 -26.27 -17.24 25.12
CA ILE A 356 -25.97 -18.63 25.49
C ILE A 356 -24.72 -18.71 26.38
N VAL A 357 -23.67 -17.95 26.05
CA VAL A 357 -22.35 -18.02 26.71
C VAL A 357 -22.22 -17.03 27.87
N GLY A 358 -22.99 -15.93 27.86
CA GLY A 358 -22.96 -14.88 28.88
C GLY A 358 -23.85 -15.14 30.10
N ARG A 359 -24.47 -16.32 30.17
CA ARG A 359 -25.06 -16.89 31.38
C ARG A 359 -24.13 -17.99 31.88
#